data_AF-A0A5J4PGX2-F1
#
_entry.id   AF-A0A5J4PGX2-F1
#
_cell.length_a   1.000
_cell.length_b   1.000
_cell.length_c   1.000
_cell.angle_alpha   90.00
_cell.angle_beta   90.00
_cell.angle_gamma   90.00
#
_symmetry.space_group_name_H-M   'P 1'
#
loop_
_entity.id
_entity.type
_entity.pdbx_description
1 polymer ?
#
loop_
_entity_poly.entity_id
_entity_poly.type
_entity_poly.pdbx_seq_one_letter_code
_entity_poly.pdbx_strand_id
1 'polypeptide(L)'
;MDAIRTAFILGKEHRKPSEREQTLLREYSGFGGLKCILNPTQTELDTAYWSKSEMELYPLVSELHKLIREHSASEQEYRRYLGSLKNSILTAFYTPPQVVQAIADTLHDKGVIPARFLDPSAGNGAFATAFKQKFPQSETLCFEKDLITGKILSHLHPQAKIH
;
A
#
# COMPACT_ATOMS: atom_id res chain seq x y z
N MET A 1 -7.11 8.51 -3.16
CA MET A 1 -6.90 8.34 -4.61
C MET A 1 -5.55 8.88 -5.06
N ASP A 2 -5.17 10.09 -4.63
CA ASP A 2 -3.96 10.77 -5.09
C ASP A 2 -2.66 10.00 -4.84
N ALA A 3 -2.48 9.38 -3.66
CA ALA A 3 -1.30 8.57 -3.37
C ALA A 3 -1.08 7.43 -4.39
N ILE A 4 -2.15 6.76 -4.83
CA ILE A 4 -2.09 5.68 -5.82
C ILE A 4 -1.66 6.24 -7.17
N ARG A 5 -2.27 7.35 -7.59
CA ARG A 5 -1.93 8.05 -8.84
C ARG A 5 -0.47 8.47 -8.85
N THR A 6 0.00 9.08 -7.77
CA THR A 6 1.40 9.47 -7.58
C THR A 6 2.34 8.26 -7.65
N ALA A 7 2.02 7.15 -6.97
CA ALA A 7 2.85 5.95 -7.01
C ALA A 7 3.00 5.37 -8.43
N PHE A 8 1.92 5.40 -9.23
CA PHE A 8 1.96 4.99 -10.63
C PHE A 8 2.80 5.93 -11.50
N ILE A 9 2.63 7.25 -11.34
CA ILE A 9 3.42 8.26 -12.08
C ILE A 9 4.91 8.09 -11.79
N LEU A 10 5.28 8.02 -10.50
CA LEU A 10 6.67 7.82 -10.08
C LEU A 10 7.28 6.53 -10.64
N GLY A 11 6.47 5.45 -10.69
CA GLY A 11 6.90 4.18 -11.26
C GLY A 11 7.16 4.27 -12.77
N LYS A 12 6.34 5.02 -13.50
CA LYS A 12 6.50 5.27 -14.95
C LYS A 12 7.69 6.18 -15.26
N GLU A 13 7.92 7.19 -14.42
CA GLU A 13 9.00 8.17 -14.58
C GLU A 13 10.35 7.67 -14.05
N HIS A 14 10.38 6.49 -13.39
CA HIS A 14 11.58 5.90 -12.79
C HIS A 14 12.33 6.87 -11.86
N ARG A 15 11.61 7.69 -11.11
CA ARG A 15 12.20 8.69 -10.21
C ARG A 15 11.74 8.53 -8.77
N LYS A 16 12.51 9.13 -7.86
CA LYS A 16 12.17 9.22 -6.44
C LYS A 16 11.09 10.29 -6.19
N PRO A 17 10.24 10.10 -5.17
CA PRO A 17 9.25 11.11 -4.78
C PRO A 17 9.92 12.35 -4.17
N SER A 18 9.39 13.52 -4.52
CA SER A 18 9.63 14.78 -3.79
C SER A 18 9.08 14.71 -2.35
N GLU A 19 9.46 15.65 -1.48
CA GLU A 19 8.95 15.69 -0.09
C GLU A 19 7.42 15.77 -0.02
N ARG A 20 6.79 16.54 -0.92
CA ARG A 20 5.34 16.64 -1.03
C ARG A 20 4.71 15.31 -1.44
N GLU A 21 5.29 14.63 -2.44
CA GLU A 21 4.81 13.32 -2.88
C GLU A 21 5.03 12.25 -1.81
N GLN A 22 6.13 12.30 -1.05
CA GLN A 22 6.36 11.40 0.08
C GLN A 22 5.29 11.58 1.15
N THR A 23 4.94 12.83 1.48
CA THR A 23 3.87 13.13 2.45
C THR A 23 2.55 12.53 1.98
N LEU A 24 2.19 12.76 0.71
CA LEU A 24 0.98 12.22 0.10
C LEU A 24 0.96 10.68 0.11
N LEU A 25 2.09 10.03 -0.19
CA LEU A 25 2.21 8.57 -0.17
C LEU A 25 2.01 7.99 1.24
N ARG A 26 2.45 8.71 2.29
CA ARG A 26 2.28 8.27 3.69
C ARG A 26 0.84 8.31 4.19
N GLU A 27 -0.01 9.14 3.57
CA GLU A 27 -1.45 9.21 3.91
C GLU A 27 -2.23 7.99 3.42
N TYR A 28 -1.64 7.18 2.53
CA TYR A 28 -2.28 5.96 2.07
C TYR A 28 -2.43 4.93 3.20
N SER A 29 -3.67 4.43 3.35
CA SER A 29 -4.06 3.50 4.43
C SER A 29 -4.58 2.15 3.93
N GLY A 30 -4.41 1.84 2.65
CA GLY A 30 -4.94 0.59 2.08
C GLY A 30 -6.44 0.62 1.84
N PHE A 31 -7.00 -0.56 1.54
CA PHE A 31 -8.43 -0.77 1.28
C PHE A 31 -9.09 -1.77 2.24
N GLY A 32 -8.45 -2.04 3.39
CA GLY A 32 -8.94 -3.05 4.35
C GLY A 32 -10.43 -2.90 4.65
N GLY A 33 -11.18 -3.99 4.50
CA GLY A 33 -12.63 -4.02 4.75
C GLY A 33 -13.53 -3.42 3.66
N LEU A 34 -13.01 -2.69 2.66
CA LEU A 34 -13.81 -2.04 1.61
C LEU A 34 -14.14 -2.98 0.43
N LYS A 35 -14.88 -4.07 0.67
CA LYS A 35 -15.19 -5.10 -0.35
C LYS A 35 -15.70 -4.55 -1.69
N CYS A 36 -16.45 -3.44 -1.66
CA CYS A 36 -17.01 -2.80 -2.84
C CYS A 36 -15.96 -2.38 -3.90
N ILE A 37 -14.67 -2.23 -3.54
CA ILE A 37 -13.63 -1.92 -4.54
C ILE A 37 -13.46 -3.01 -5.61
N LEU A 38 -13.97 -4.22 -5.36
CA LEU A 38 -13.92 -5.35 -6.28
C LEU A 38 -15.17 -5.44 -7.16
N ASN A 39 -16.20 -4.63 -6.89
CA ASN A 39 -17.42 -4.62 -7.67
C ASN A 39 -17.15 -4.02 -9.06
N PRO A 40 -17.87 -4.47 -10.10
CA PRO A 40 -17.74 -3.91 -11.44
C PRO A 40 -18.27 -2.46 -11.50
N THR A 41 -17.71 -1.66 -12.42
CA THR A 41 -18.05 -0.23 -12.60
C THR A 41 -17.96 0.23 -14.07
N GLN A 42 -18.04 -0.67 -15.04
CA GLN A 42 -17.85 -0.36 -16.45
C GLN A 42 -19.11 0.18 -17.12
N THR A 43 -20.28 -0.27 -16.69
CA THR A 43 -21.57 0.05 -17.31
C THR A 43 -22.61 0.41 -16.25
N GLU A 44 -23.68 1.12 -16.64
CA GLU A 44 -24.78 1.44 -15.71
C GLU A 44 -25.46 0.18 -15.14
N LEU A 45 -25.43 -0.93 -15.89
CA LEU A 45 -25.95 -2.23 -15.44
C LEU A 45 -25.14 -2.80 -14.28
N ASP A 46 -23.89 -2.38 -14.09
CA ASP A 46 -23.04 -2.87 -13.01
C ASP A 46 -23.53 -2.43 -11.63
N THR A 47 -24.36 -1.38 -11.55
CA THR A 47 -25.00 -0.94 -10.30
C THR A 47 -25.82 -2.05 -9.63
N ALA A 48 -26.24 -3.08 -10.38
CA ALA A 48 -26.91 -4.25 -9.82
C ALA A 48 -26.03 -5.08 -8.87
N TYR A 49 -24.69 -4.97 -8.95
CA TYR A 49 -23.74 -5.64 -8.06
C TYR A 49 -23.43 -4.85 -6.79
N TRP A 50 -24.01 -3.66 -6.63
CA TRP A 50 -23.73 -2.76 -5.53
C TRP A 50 -24.85 -2.78 -4.49
N SER A 51 -24.50 -2.78 -3.20
CA SER A 51 -25.49 -2.58 -2.15
C SER A 51 -25.90 -1.10 -2.09
N LYS A 52 -27.15 -0.83 -1.66
CA LYS A 52 -27.64 0.54 -1.48
C LYS A 52 -26.73 1.40 -0.59
N SER A 53 -26.15 0.79 0.45
CA SER A 53 -25.22 1.45 1.38
C SER A 53 -23.86 1.79 0.78
N GLU A 54 -23.46 1.12 -0.31
CA GLU A 54 -22.17 1.34 -0.97
C GLU A 54 -22.27 2.20 -2.23
N MET A 55 -23.49 2.51 -2.69
CA MET A 55 -23.71 3.26 -3.94
C MET A 55 -23.01 4.63 -3.95
N GLU A 56 -22.86 5.28 -2.81
CA GLU A 56 -22.12 6.56 -2.70
C GLU A 56 -20.63 6.41 -3.04
N LEU A 57 -20.07 5.20 -2.91
CA LEU A 57 -18.69 4.88 -3.24
C LEU A 57 -18.49 4.51 -4.72
N TYR A 58 -19.57 4.29 -5.48
CA TYR A 58 -19.50 3.89 -6.90
C TYR A 58 -18.63 4.83 -7.73
N PRO A 59 -18.78 6.18 -7.66
CA PRO A 59 -17.94 7.08 -8.44
C PRO A 59 -16.45 6.96 -8.10
N LEU A 60 -16.12 6.80 -6.82
CA LEU A 60 -14.74 6.68 -6.34
C LEU A 60 -14.11 5.35 -6.77
N VAL A 61 -14.85 4.24 -6.71
CA VAL A 61 -14.35 2.94 -7.17
C VAL A 61 -14.25 2.89 -8.69
N SER A 62 -15.16 3.55 -9.41
CA SER A 62 -15.06 3.69 -10.86
C SER A 62 -13.79 4.46 -11.26
N GLU A 63 -13.47 5.54 -10.53
CA GLU A 63 -12.22 6.27 -10.73
C GLU A 63 -10.99 5.39 -10.43
N LEU A 64 -11.05 4.60 -9.36
CA LEU A 64 -9.99 3.64 -9.02
C LEU A 64 -9.76 2.61 -10.13
N HIS A 65 -10.82 1.99 -10.65
CA HIS A 65 -10.72 1.00 -11.73
C HIS A 65 -10.15 1.64 -13.00
N LYS A 66 -10.60 2.85 -13.34
CA LYS A 66 -10.07 3.62 -14.47
C LYS A 66 -8.58 3.91 -14.28
N LEU A 67 -8.17 4.42 -13.12
CA LEU A 67 -6.78 4.73 -12.80
C LEU A 67 -5.88 3.50 -12.93
N ILE A 68 -6.27 2.37 -12.34
CA ILE A 68 -5.48 1.13 -12.43
C ILE A 68 -5.35 0.68 -13.88
N ARG A 69 -6.43 0.77 -14.66
CA ARG A 69 -6.45 0.38 -16.08
C ARG A 69 -5.57 1.28 -16.94
N GLU A 70 -5.63 2.60 -16.75
CA GLU A 70 -4.79 3.58 -17.47
C GLU A 70 -3.28 3.37 -17.20
N HIS A 71 -2.94 2.84 -16.03
CA HIS A 71 -1.57 2.52 -15.63
C HIS A 71 -1.21 1.03 -15.77
N SER A 72 -2.05 0.23 -16.41
CA SER A 72 -1.78 -1.16 -16.76
C SER A 72 -1.43 -1.26 -18.24
N ALA A 73 -0.39 -2.03 -18.58
CA ALA A 73 0.01 -2.28 -19.97
C ALA A 73 -0.95 -3.24 -20.69
N SER A 74 -1.78 -3.99 -19.95
CA SER A 74 -2.75 -4.94 -20.51
C SER A 74 -3.89 -5.23 -19.54
N GLU A 75 -4.96 -5.82 -20.05
CA GLU A 75 -6.05 -6.38 -19.24
C GLU A 75 -5.56 -7.42 -18.23
N GLN A 76 -4.50 -8.18 -18.56
CA GLN A 76 -3.93 -9.16 -17.66
C GLN A 76 -3.26 -8.49 -16.45
N GLU A 77 -2.55 -7.38 -16.67
CA GLU A 77 -1.94 -6.61 -15.60
C GLU A 77 -2.99 -5.92 -14.72
N TYR A 78 -4.04 -5.35 -15.34
CA TYR A 78 -5.18 -4.82 -14.62
C TYR A 78 -5.82 -5.87 -13.69
N ARG A 79 -6.10 -7.08 -14.23
CA ARG A 79 -6.64 -8.20 -13.44
C ARG A 79 -5.69 -8.64 -12.34
N ARG A 80 -4.37 -8.55 -12.56
CA ARG A 80 -3.35 -8.85 -11.55
C ARG A 80 -3.40 -7.85 -10.39
N TYR A 81 -3.54 -6.54 -10.66
CA TYR A 81 -3.76 -5.54 -9.60
C TYR A 81 -5.04 -5.83 -8.80
N LEU A 82 -6.18 -6.03 -9.47
CA LEU A 82 -7.43 -6.36 -8.77
C LEU A 82 -7.34 -7.69 -7.99
N GLY A 83 -6.65 -8.69 -8.53
CA GLY A 83 -6.38 -9.94 -7.83
C GLY A 83 -5.56 -9.73 -6.57
N SER A 84 -4.55 -8.84 -6.61
CA SER A 84 -3.75 -8.50 -5.43
C SER A 84 -4.56 -7.79 -4.34
N LEU A 85 -5.44 -6.86 -4.73
CA LEU A 85 -6.38 -6.20 -3.82
C LEU A 85 -7.33 -7.20 -3.17
N LYS A 86 -7.90 -8.11 -3.96
CA LYS A 86 -8.77 -9.18 -3.45
C LYS A 86 -8.07 -10.05 -2.41
N ASN A 87 -6.79 -10.33 -2.60
CA ASN A 87 -6.00 -11.18 -1.70
C ASN A 87 -5.57 -10.48 -0.41
N SER A 88 -5.58 -9.15 -0.35
CA SER A 88 -5.17 -8.37 0.84
C SER A 88 -6.36 -7.83 1.64
N ILE A 89 -7.53 -7.63 1.01
CA ILE A 89 -8.63 -6.84 1.58
C ILE A 89 -9.21 -7.36 2.90
N LEU A 90 -9.20 -8.68 3.10
CA LEU A 90 -9.75 -9.33 4.30
C LEU A 90 -8.74 -9.45 5.44
N THR A 91 -7.46 -9.18 5.17
CA THR A 91 -6.37 -9.38 6.13
C THR A 91 -5.53 -8.12 6.35
N ALA A 92 -5.96 -6.97 5.82
CA ALA A 92 -5.32 -5.69 6.04
C ALA A 92 -5.72 -5.11 7.41
N PHE A 93 -5.01 -5.56 8.46
CA PHE A 93 -5.16 -5.03 9.80
C PHE A 93 -4.16 -3.90 10.06
N TYR A 94 -4.67 -2.79 10.59
CA TYR A 94 -3.85 -1.63 10.92
C TYR A 94 -3.14 -1.82 12.25
N THR A 95 -1.82 -1.63 12.26
CA THR A 95 -1.03 -1.54 13.50
C THR A 95 -0.69 -0.07 13.77
N PRO A 96 -1.14 0.53 14.88
CA PRO A 96 -0.82 1.91 15.21
C PRO A 96 0.70 2.15 15.30
N PRO A 97 1.24 3.24 14.72
CA PRO A 97 2.67 3.55 14.74
C PRO A 97 3.28 3.56 16.14
N GLN A 98 2.51 3.96 17.15
CA GLN A 98 2.94 4.01 18.55
C GLN A 98 3.28 2.61 19.09
N VAL A 99 2.52 1.58 18.69
CA VAL A 99 2.79 0.19 19.08
C VAL A 99 4.10 -0.27 18.47
N VAL A 100 4.30 0.00 17.19
CA VAL A 100 5.51 -0.36 16.46
C VAL A 100 6.75 0.35 17.03
N GLN A 101 6.61 1.64 17.34
CA GLN A 101 7.67 2.44 17.92
C GLN A 101 8.10 1.91 19.29
N ALA A 102 7.13 1.55 20.15
CA ALA A 102 7.42 0.97 21.46
C ALA A 102 8.23 -0.33 21.36
N ILE A 103 7.96 -1.16 20.34
CA ILE A 103 8.74 -2.39 20.09
C ILE A 103 10.18 -2.03 19.70
N ALA A 104 10.37 -1.12 18.74
CA ALA A 104 11.71 -0.72 18.28
C ALA A 104 12.53 -0.05 19.40
N ASP A 105 11.89 0.80 20.21
CA ASP A 105 12.48 1.46 21.37
C ASP A 105 12.92 0.45 22.42
N THR A 106 12.06 -0.51 22.75
CA THR A 106 12.38 -1.54 23.75
C THR A 106 13.61 -2.35 23.34
N LEU A 107 13.74 -2.73 22.06
CA LEU A 107 14.93 -3.44 21.58
C LEU A 107 16.19 -2.58 21.73
N HIS A 108 16.12 -1.31 21.34
CA HIS A 108 17.22 -0.37 21.44
C HIS A 108 17.66 -0.17 22.89
N ASP A 109 16.72 0.08 23.81
CA ASP A 109 16.97 0.35 25.22
C ASP A 109 17.56 -0.87 25.95
N LYS A 110 17.29 -2.08 25.45
CA LYS A 110 17.87 -3.33 25.95
C LYS A 110 19.20 -3.70 25.28
N GLY A 111 19.73 -2.84 24.40
CA GLY A 111 20.98 -3.09 23.69
C GLY A 111 20.89 -4.18 22.62
N VAL A 112 19.68 -4.55 22.21
CA VAL A 112 19.46 -5.50 21.11
C VAL A 112 19.53 -4.74 19.80
N ILE A 113 20.54 -5.04 18.98
CA ILE A 113 20.80 -4.37 17.71
C ILE A 113 20.60 -5.39 16.57
N PRO A 114 19.42 -5.43 15.92
CA PRO A 114 19.16 -6.36 14.84
C PRO A 114 20.02 -6.01 13.61
N ALA A 115 20.77 -6.99 13.09
CA ALA A 115 21.44 -6.86 11.81
C ALA A 115 20.45 -6.93 10.63
N ARG A 116 19.35 -7.68 10.80
CA ARG A 116 18.30 -7.88 9.79
C ARG A 116 16.92 -7.81 10.42
N PHE A 117 15.97 -7.23 9.70
CA PHE A 117 14.57 -7.12 10.05
C PHE A 117 13.69 -7.56 8.87
N LEU A 118 12.66 -8.36 9.15
CA LEU A 118 11.68 -8.84 8.18
C LEU A 118 10.28 -8.40 8.60
N ASP A 119 9.59 -7.69 7.71
CA ASP A 119 8.17 -7.42 7.80
C ASP A 119 7.41 -8.21 6.71
N PRO A 120 6.75 -9.33 7.06
CA PRO A 120 6.11 -10.21 6.08
C PRO A 120 4.75 -9.68 5.54
N SER A 121 4.27 -8.54 6.04
CA SER A 121 3.00 -7.93 5.65
C SER A 121 3.07 -6.42 5.86
N ALA A 122 3.99 -5.79 5.14
CA ALA A 122 4.51 -4.48 5.51
C ALA A 122 3.53 -3.32 5.38
N GLY A 123 2.46 -3.47 4.60
CA GLY A 123 1.51 -2.40 4.36
C GLY A 123 2.22 -1.14 3.86
N ASN A 124 1.95 -0.01 4.51
CA ASN A 124 2.61 1.26 4.19
C ASN A 124 4.00 1.45 4.86
N GLY A 125 4.51 0.44 5.57
CA GLY A 125 5.88 0.44 6.09
C GLY A 125 6.04 0.98 7.51
N ALA A 126 5.03 0.81 8.38
CA ALA A 126 5.12 1.26 9.77
C ALA A 126 6.34 0.68 10.51
N PHE A 127 6.57 -0.64 10.43
CA PHE A 127 7.76 -1.27 11.01
C PHE A 127 9.04 -0.86 10.31
N ALA A 128 9.06 -0.84 8.97
CA ALA A 128 10.23 -0.40 8.22
C ALA A 128 10.65 1.03 8.61
N THR A 129 9.70 1.93 8.85
CA THR A 129 9.95 3.29 9.34
C THR A 129 10.59 3.27 10.72
N ALA A 130 9.93 2.66 11.72
CA ALA A 130 10.38 2.68 13.10
C ALA A 130 11.73 1.97 13.29
N PHE A 131 11.90 0.79 12.67
CA PHE A 131 13.14 0.04 12.76
C PHE A 131 14.28 0.75 12.03
N LYS A 132 14.05 1.39 10.88
CA LYS A 132 15.14 2.10 10.20
C LYS A 132 15.58 3.35 10.96
N GLN A 133 14.66 4.02 11.66
CA GLN A 133 14.97 5.15 12.53
C GLN A 133 15.85 4.74 13.72
N LYS A 134 15.57 3.60 14.35
CA LYS A 134 16.32 3.11 15.52
C LYS A 134 17.58 2.31 15.16
N PHE A 135 17.55 1.61 14.03
CA PHE A 135 18.61 0.71 13.56
C PHE A 135 18.98 1.03 12.09
N PRO A 136 19.64 2.18 11.84
CA PRO A 136 19.94 2.63 10.47
C PRO A 136 20.85 1.68 9.70
N GLN A 137 21.65 0.85 10.37
CA GLN A 137 22.53 -0.15 9.75
C GLN A 137 21.85 -1.49 9.46
N SER A 138 20.61 -1.69 9.94
CA SER A 138 19.89 -2.95 9.69
C SER A 138 19.48 -3.10 8.23
N GLU A 139 19.56 -4.34 7.72
CA GLU A 139 18.96 -4.74 6.47
C GLU A 139 17.45 -4.93 6.69
N THR A 140 16.62 -4.27 5.86
CA THR A 140 15.16 -4.33 5.95
C THR A 140 14.60 -5.09 4.76
N LEU A 141 13.86 -6.15 5.04
CA LEU A 141 13.12 -6.95 4.07
C LEU A 141 11.63 -6.80 4.35
N CYS A 142 10.85 -6.47 3.33
CA CYS A 142 9.40 -6.32 3.45
C CYS A 142 8.71 -7.16 2.38
N PHE A 143 7.61 -7.80 2.74
CA PHE A 143 6.70 -8.44 1.80
C PHE A 143 5.36 -7.73 1.82
N GLU A 144 4.80 -7.46 0.65
CA GLU A 144 3.45 -6.93 0.52
C GLU A 144 2.71 -7.60 -0.64
N LYS A 145 1.52 -8.14 -0.34
CA LYS A 145 0.72 -8.92 -1.28
C LYS A 145 -0.06 -8.03 -2.23
N ASP A 146 -0.48 -6.85 -1.79
CA ASP A 146 -1.12 -5.85 -2.62
C ASP A 146 -0.07 -5.10 -3.45
N LEU A 147 -0.15 -5.23 -4.78
CA LEU A 147 0.81 -4.63 -5.68
C LEU A 147 0.78 -3.09 -5.66
N ILE A 148 -0.37 -2.48 -5.35
CA ILE A 148 -0.48 -1.02 -5.21
C ILE A 148 0.22 -0.58 -3.94
N THR A 149 -0.09 -1.24 -2.82
CA THR A 149 0.55 -0.98 -1.53
C THR A 149 2.07 -1.22 -1.61
N GLY A 150 2.51 -2.32 -2.22
CA GLY A 150 3.93 -2.62 -2.43
C GLY A 150 4.64 -1.57 -3.30
N LYS A 151 3.97 -1.02 -4.31
CA LYS A 151 4.50 0.09 -5.12
C LYS A 151 4.67 1.36 -4.27
N ILE A 152 3.67 1.73 -3.46
CA ILE A 152 3.76 2.86 -2.53
C ILE A 152 4.91 2.64 -1.52
N LEU A 153 4.98 1.44 -0.94
CA LEU A 153 6.02 1.06 0.03
C LEU A 153 7.43 1.20 -0.56
N SER A 154 7.63 0.78 -1.81
CA SER A 154 8.93 0.90 -2.50
C SER A 154 9.40 2.36 -2.67
N HIS A 155 8.47 3.30 -2.86
CA HIS A 155 8.77 4.73 -2.93
C HIS A 155 9.07 5.35 -1.56
N LEU A 156 8.39 4.88 -0.51
CA LEU A 156 8.58 5.34 0.87
C LEU A 156 9.86 4.78 1.51
N HIS A 157 10.29 3.59 1.10
CA HIS A 157 11.42 2.86 1.66
C HIS A 157 12.39 2.35 0.57
N PRO A 158 13.05 3.24 -0.19
CA PRO A 158 13.92 2.86 -1.31
C PRO A 158 15.14 2.01 -0.90
N GLN A 159 15.49 2.03 0.38
CA GLN A 159 16.57 1.23 0.98
C GLN A 159 16.15 -0.16 1.45
N ALA A 160 14.84 -0.44 1.51
CA ALA A 160 14.32 -1.74 1.89
C ALA A 160 14.19 -2.65 0.65
N LYS A 161 14.41 -3.95 0.84
CA LYS A 161 14.10 -4.96 -0.18
C LYS A 161 12.61 -5.26 -0.09
N ILE A 162 11.84 -4.92 -1.13
CA ILE A 162 10.40 -5.11 -1.18
C ILE A 162 10.07 -6.28 -2.13
N HIS A 163 9.23 -7.20 -1.68
CA HIS A 163 8.78 -8.38 -2.43
C HIS A 163 7.26 -8.50 -2.51
#